data_AF-A0A6C1BZY8-F1
#
_entry.id   AF-A0A6C1BZY8-F1
#
_cell.length_a   1.000
_cell.length_b   1.000
_cell.length_c   1.000
_cell.angle_alpha   90.00
_cell.angle_beta   90.00
_cell.angle_gamma   90.00
#
_symmetry.space_group_name_H-M   'P 1'
#
loop_
_entity.id
_entity.type
_entity.pdbx_description
1 polymer ?
#
loop_
_entity_poly.entity_id
_entity_poly.type
_entity_poly.pdbx_seq_one_letter_code
_entity_poly.pdbx_strand_id
1 'polypeptide(L)'
;MIVRRRIPESWHRLDVTVRDLPLGVLLLVASALPAFQGSGTEIGGLPNRPADALTGVAAVLQCLPLAVRRRWPLVCLGLVSLGFALDQLRGYHLVAGTALPIALLSTGSHLERYRRLTVIAASAAWVALAVALHRSGPGKPAAEFVTFYLALVLAWGIGAWMRSARAAEAERRSRVAEDARNAERARIARELHDVVTHHVTAMVVQSEAARYLTAAPDRLDQALTAVSDTGRRAITDLRHLLDLLNPDHGTGHGGEDRTPPVGRLLTLVEQTRRAGQPVEFTEEGTPPAATGSADLVAYRVVQEALTNALKHDHGSRTSVLVRHGEREITVEVGTDGSGTRDAAPGGSGRGLEGLRERVGVLGGDFSAGRRPDGGFLVRARIPAGSSV
;
A
#
# COMPACT_ATOMS: atom_id res chain seq x y z
N MET A 1 -2.51 -16.56 -29.37
CA MET A 1 -1.84 -15.85 -28.25
C MET A 1 -1.96 -14.35 -28.52
N ILE A 2 -2.98 -13.69 -27.98
CA ILE A 2 -3.32 -12.29 -28.34
C ILE A 2 -2.42 -11.35 -27.54
N VAL A 3 -1.59 -10.59 -28.26
CA VAL A 3 -0.67 -9.58 -27.71
C VAL A 3 -1.49 -8.49 -27.03
N ARG A 4 -1.52 -8.53 -25.70
CA ARG A 4 -2.11 -7.50 -24.84
C ARG A 4 -1.22 -6.26 -24.96
N ARG A 5 -1.56 -5.34 -25.87
CA ARG A 5 -0.89 -4.03 -26.03
C ARG A 5 -0.76 -3.39 -24.64
N ARG A 6 0.47 -3.22 -24.15
CA ARG A 6 0.78 -2.48 -22.93
C ARG A 6 0.29 -1.04 -23.13
N ILE A 7 -0.81 -0.68 -22.49
CA ILE A 7 -1.22 0.71 -22.35
C ILE A 7 -0.12 1.39 -21.53
N PRO A 8 0.46 2.52 -21.97
CA PRO A 8 1.58 3.14 -21.29
C PRO A 8 1.19 3.53 -19.86
N GLU A 9 2.05 3.29 -18.88
CA GLU A 9 1.78 3.54 -17.45
C GLU A 9 1.40 5.02 -17.16
N SER A 10 1.78 5.94 -18.04
CA SER A 10 1.36 7.34 -18.03
C SER A 10 -0.16 7.53 -18.18
N TRP A 11 -0.86 6.63 -18.88
CA TRP A 11 -2.30 6.70 -19.09
C TRP A 11 -3.12 6.41 -17.82
N HIS A 12 -2.54 5.70 -16.86
CA HIS A 12 -3.17 5.44 -15.57
C HIS A 12 -3.01 6.60 -14.57
N ARG A 13 -2.07 7.52 -14.82
CA ARG A 13 -1.81 8.71 -13.99
C ARG A 13 -2.67 9.92 -14.37
N LEU A 14 -3.29 9.91 -15.55
CA LEU A 14 -4.18 10.97 -16.01
C LEU A 14 -5.52 10.93 -15.26
N ASP A 15 -6.09 12.11 -14.99
CA ASP A 15 -7.42 12.22 -14.40
C ASP A 15 -8.45 11.43 -15.25
N VAL A 16 -9.40 10.82 -14.57
CA VAL A 16 -10.41 9.92 -15.13
C VAL A 16 -11.21 10.62 -16.25
N THR A 17 -11.37 11.93 -16.13
CA THR A 17 -12.01 12.81 -17.11
C THR A 17 -11.22 12.90 -18.42
N VAL A 18 -9.90 13.05 -18.35
CA VAL A 18 -9.00 13.10 -19.52
C VAL A 18 -8.96 11.74 -20.23
N ARG A 19 -9.12 10.64 -19.49
CA ARG A 19 -9.15 9.30 -20.07
C ARG A 19 -10.43 9.00 -20.87
N ASP A 20 -11.54 9.61 -20.49
CA ASP A 20 -12.85 9.39 -21.11
C ASP A 20 -13.17 10.42 -22.21
N LEU A 21 -12.45 11.56 -22.24
CA LEU A 21 -12.58 12.61 -23.25
C LEU A 21 -12.35 12.14 -24.70
N PRO A 22 -11.36 11.27 -25.01
CA PRO A 22 -11.17 10.76 -26.37
C PRO A 22 -12.39 10.05 -26.93
N LEU A 23 -13.18 9.37 -26.09
CA LEU A 23 -14.41 8.71 -26.51
C LEU A 23 -15.48 9.72 -26.94
N GLY A 24 -15.67 10.77 -26.15
CA GLY A 24 -16.60 11.86 -26.48
C GLY A 24 -16.18 12.62 -27.74
N VAL A 25 -14.88 12.92 -27.86
CA VAL A 25 -14.34 13.60 -29.05
C VAL A 25 -14.45 12.72 -30.31
N LEU A 26 -14.18 11.41 -30.20
CA LEU A 26 -14.34 10.49 -31.33
C LEU A 26 -15.79 10.45 -31.84
N LEU A 27 -16.77 10.32 -30.93
CA LEU A 27 -18.20 10.35 -31.28
C LEU A 27 -18.62 11.70 -31.89
N LEU A 28 -18.09 12.81 -31.37
CA LEU A 28 -18.37 14.15 -31.88
C LEU A 28 -17.83 14.32 -33.30
N VAL A 29 -16.57 13.93 -33.54
CA VAL A 29 -15.93 13.98 -34.87
C VAL A 29 -16.66 13.05 -35.83
N ALA A 30 -16.98 11.82 -35.41
CA ALA A 30 -17.74 10.88 -36.24
C ALA A 30 -19.11 11.44 -36.65
N SER A 31 -19.79 12.16 -35.76
CA SER A 31 -21.09 12.79 -36.06
C SER A 31 -20.99 14.01 -36.97
N ALA A 32 -19.83 14.66 -37.02
CA ALA A 32 -19.58 15.81 -37.91
C ALA A 32 -19.18 15.38 -39.33
N LEU A 33 -18.76 14.13 -39.53
CA LEU A 33 -18.34 13.62 -40.83
C LEU A 33 -19.53 13.44 -41.79
N PRO A 34 -19.47 13.96 -43.03
CA PRO A 34 -20.56 13.83 -44.02
C PRO A 34 -20.96 12.38 -44.30
N ALA A 35 -20.01 11.44 -44.25
CA ALA A 35 -20.25 10.02 -44.48
C ALA A 35 -21.20 9.37 -43.45
N PHE A 36 -21.39 10.01 -42.29
CA PHE A 36 -22.23 9.51 -41.20
C PHE A 36 -23.51 10.32 -41.00
N GLN A 37 -23.73 11.37 -41.80
CA GLN A 37 -24.98 12.14 -41.76
C GLN A 37 -26.14 11.27 -42.25
N GLY A 38 -27.22 11.19 -41.44
CA GLY A 38 -28.37 10.33 -41.73
C GLY A 38 -28.19 8.84 -41.41
N SER A 39 -27.01 8.44 -40.89
CA SER A 39 -26.73 7.06 -40.46
C SER A 39 -26.86 6.86 -38.95
N GLY A 40 -27.43 7.84 -38.24
CA GLY A 40 -27.62 7.76 -36.79
C GLY A 40 -28.88 7.01 -36.39
N THR A 41 -29.18 7.06 -35.09
CA THR A 41 -30.35 6.38 -34.55
C THR A 41 -31.62 7.10 -35.00
N GLU A 42 -32.49 6.38 -35.71
CA GLU A 42 -33.79 6.89 -36.15
C GLU A 42 -34.91 6.23 -35.36
N ILE A 43 -35.66 7.03 -34.61
CA ILE A 43 -36.82 6.57 -33.84
C ILE A 43 -38.02 7.45 -34.17
N GLY A 44 -39.15 6.82 -34.49
CA GLY A 44 -40.42 7.54 -34.70
C GLY A 44 -40.63 8.13 -36.09
N GLY A 45 -39.65 8.07 -36.99
CA GLY A 45 -39.85 8.32 -38.43
C GLY A 45 -40.07 9.77 -38.83
N LEU A 46 -39.53 10.73 -38.07
CA LEU A 46 -39.56 12.13 -38.46
C LEU A 46 -38.68 12.34 -39.72
N PRO A 47 -39.06 13.24 -40.63
CA PRO A 47 -38.27 13.53 -41.82
C PRO A 47 -36.93 14.17 -41.44
N ASN A 48 -35.87 13.78 -42.17
CA ASN A 48 -34.52 14.31 -41.98
C ASN A 48 -34.50 15.83 -42.15
N ARG A 49 -34.03 16.53 -41.11
CA ARG A 49 -33.84 17.99 -41.13
C ARG A 49 -32.39 18.32 -41.52
N PRO A 50 -32.15 19.31 -42.41
CA PRO A 50 -30.79 19.74 -42.72
C PRO A 50 -30.09 20.30 -41.47
N ALA A 51 -28.77 20.14 -41.41
CA ALA A 51 -27.96 20.56 -40.28
C ALA A 51 -28.06 22.08 -40.06
N ASP A 52 -28.33 22.48 -38.81
CA ASP A 52 -28.36 23.86 -38.36
C ASP A 52 -27.57 24.02 -37.04
N ALA A 53 -27.56 25.23 -36.47
CA ALA A 53 -26.81 25.49 -35.23
C ALA A 53 -27.25 24.59 -34.06
N LEU A 54 -28.51 24.13 -34.04
CA LEU A 54 -29.02 23.23 -32.99
C LEU A 54 -28.49 21.80 -33.15
N THR A 55 -28.13 21.38 -34.37
CA THR A 55 -27.45 20.10 -34.60
C THR A 55 -26.11 20.04 -33.84
N GLY A 56 -25.33 21.13 -33.86
CA GLY A 56 -24.09 21.24 -33.10
C GLY A 56 -24.32 21.16 -31.60
N VAL A 57 -25.35 21.83 -31.09
CA VAL A 57 -25.74 21.78 -29.67
C VAL A 57 -26.13 20.36 -29.25
N ALA A 58 -26.95 19.67 -30.05
CA ALA A 58 -27.36 18.29 -29.79
C ALA A 58 -26.15 17.33 -29.75
N ALA A 59 -25.23 17.44 -30.72
CA ALA A 59 -24.02 16.64 -30.76
C ALA A 59 -23.10 16.90 -29.55
N VAL A 60 -22.93 18.17 -29.16
CA VAL A 60 -22.14 18.56 -27.99
C VAL A 60 -22.73 18.00 -26.69
N LEU A 61 -24.05 18.10 -26.50
CA LEU A 61 -24.76 17.58 -25.33
C LEU A 61 -24.70 16.05 -25.22
N GLN A 62 -24.63 15.34 -26.35
CA GLN A 62 -24.51 13.88 -26.35
C GLN A 62 -23.05 13.42 -26.12
N CYS A 63 -22.07 14.17 -26.59
CA CYS A 63 -20.68 13.72 -26.62
C CYS A 63 -19.83 14.22 -25.44
N LEU A 64 -19.86 15.52 -25.13
CA LEU A 64 -18.98 16.09 -24.09
C LEU A 64 -19.25 15.57 -22.68
N PRO A 65 -20.51 15.35 -22.25
CA PRO A 65 -20.76 14.84 -20.90
C PRO A 65 -20.19 13.43 -20.65
N LEU A 66 -19.86 12.66 -21.70
CA LEU A 66 -19.19 11.37 -21.55
C LEU A 66 -17.82 11.50 -20.86
N ALA A 67 -17.16 12.66 -20.94
CA ALA A 67 -15.91 12.91 -20.22
C ALA A 67 -16.10 12.87 -18.70
N VAL A 68 -17.29 13.23 -18.18
CA VAL A 68 -17.58 13.23 -16.74
C VAL A 68 -18.38 12.01 -16.27
N ARG A 69 -18.59 11.02 -17.15
CA ARG A 69 -19.46 9.85 -16.92
C ARG A 69 -19.13 9.00 -15.69
N ARG A 70 -17.88 9.06 -15.21
CA ARG A 70 -17.41 8.31 -14.03
C ARG A 70 -17.44 9.13 -12.74
N ARG A 71 -17.33 10.46 -12.84
CA ARG A 71 -17.30 11.37 -11.68
C ARG A 71 -18.70 11.88 -11.33
N TRP A 72 -19.50 12.19 -12.36
CA TRP A 72 -20.86 12.71 -12.23
C TRP A 72 -21.82 11.93 -13.15
N PRO A 73 -22.07 10.63 -12.87
CA PRO A 73 -22.84 9.78 -13.77
C PRO A 73 -24.28 10.27 -14.01
N LEU A 74 -24.92 10.85 -13.00
CA LEU A 74 -26.27 11.43 -13.13
C LEU A 74 -26.30 12.65 -14.05
N VAL A 75 -25.32 13.54 -13.93
CA VAL A 75 -25.22 14.74 -14.79
C VAL A 75 -24.95 14.31 -16.24
N CYS A 76 -24.05 13.35 -16.43
CA CYS A 76 -23.78 12.76 -17.74
C CYS A 76 -25.05 12.18 -18.36
N LEU A 77 -25.78 11.34 -17.62
CA LEU A 77 -27.01 10.73 -18.13
C LEU A 77 -28.06 11.80 -18.50
N GLY A 78 -28.30 12.77 -17.61
CA GLY A 78 -29.29 13.83 -17.85
C GLY A 78 -28.97 14.66 -19.09
N LEU A 79 -27.72 15.10 -19.25
CA LEU A 79 -27.31 15.91 -20.41
C LEU A 79 -27.35 15.11 -21.72
N VAL A 80 -26.90 13.86 -21.71
CA VAL A 80 -26.94 12.99 -22.89
C VAL A 80 -28.39 12.66 -23.27
N SER A 81 -29.27 12.39 -22.29
CA SER A 81 -30.69 12.17 -22.54
C SER A 81 -31.39 13.42 -23.10
N LEU A 82 -31.02 14.62 -22.63
CA LEU A 82 -31.53 15.88 -23.16
C LEU A 82 -31.07 16.11 -24.61
N GLY A 83 -29.77 15.90 -24.88
CA GLY A 83 -29.22 16.00 -26.23
C GLY A 83 -29.85 14.99 -27.19
N PHE A 84 -30.10 13.76 -26.73
CA PHE A 84 -30.78 12.72 -27.50
C PHE A 84 -32.24 13.07 -27.79
N ALA A 85 -32.99 13.57 -26.80
CA ALA A 85 -34.36 14.01 -27.01
C ALA A 85 -34.43 15.16 -28.03
N LEU A 86 -33.51 16.13 -27.97
CA LEU A 86 -33.41 17.22 -28.93
C LEU A 86 -33.13 16.69 -30.35
N ASP A 87 -32.19 15.75 -30.47
CA ASP A 87 -31.83 15.11 -31.75
C ASP A 87 -33.00 14.38 -32.41
N GLN A 88 -33.74 13.58 -31.63
CA GLN A 88 -34.88 12.83 -32.14
C GLN A 88 -36.08 13.72 -32.46
N LEU A 89 -36.44 14.67 -31.58
CA LEU A 89 -37.60 15.55 -31.79
C LEU A 89 -37.42 16.52 -32.98
N ARG A 90 -36.17 16.84 -33.32
CA ARG A 90 -35.85 17.72 -34.46
C ARG A 90 -35.52 16.97 -35.76
N GLY A 91 -35.42 15.65 -35.72
CA GLY A 91 -35.16 14.81 -36.88
C GLY A 91 -33.74 14.94 -37.44
N TYR A 92 -32.72 15.12 -36.58
CA TYR A 92 -31.32 15.18 -37.03
C TYR A 92 -30.67 13.80 -37.19
N HIS A 93 -31.08 12.83 -36.37
CA HIS A 93 -30.63 11.43 -36.42
C HIS A 93 -29.11 11.29 -36.42
N LEU A 94 -28.47 11.87 -35.39
CA LEU A 94 -27.01 11.88 -35.25
C LEU A 94 -26.47 10.53 -34.77
N VAL A 95 -25.27 10.17 -35.25
CA VAL A 95 -24.50 9.02 -34.73
C VAL A 95 -24.14 9.20 -33.25
N ALA A 96 -24.10 10.44 -32.78
CA ALA A 96 -23.98 10.80 -31.38
C ALA A 96 -25.03 10.11 -30.48
N GLY A 97 -26.17 9.66 -31.03
CA GLY A 97 -27.20 8.95 -30.28
C GLY A 97 -26.71 7.67 -29.59
N THR A 98 -25.63 7.08 -30.11
CA THR A 98 -24.92 5.95 -29.48
C THR A 98 -24.32 6.28 -28.11
N ALA A 99 -24.18 7.57 -27.78
CA ALA A 99 -23.75 8.02 -26.45
C ALA A 99 -24.75 7.64 -25.34
N LEU A 100 -26.04 7.51 -25.65
CA LEU A 100 -27.07 7.21 -24.65
C LEU A 100 -26.90 5.82 -24.01
N PRO A 101 -26.78 4.71 -24.77
CA PRO A 101 -26.41 3.40 -24.21
C PRO A 101 -25.11 3.41 -23.41
N ILE A 102 -24.10 4.16 -23.86
CA ILE A 102 -22.80 4.29 -23.17
C ILE A 102 -22.98 5.01 -21.82
N ALA A 103 -23.78 6.08 -21.78
CA ALA A 103 -24.10 6.82 -20.57
C ALA A 103 -24.92 5.96 -19.58
N LEU A 104 -25.87 5.15 -20.08
CA LEU A 104 -26.62 4.19 -19.27
C LEU A 104 -25.71 3.09 -18.68
N LEU A 105 -24.82 2.51 -19.47
CA LEU A 105 -23.88 1.49 -18.99
C LEU A 105 -22.92 2.08 -17.96
N SER A 106 -22.45 3.31 -18.18
CA SER A 106 -21.59 4.03 -17.23
C SER A 106 -22.32 4.33 -15.92
N THR A 107 -23.54 4.89 -15.99
CA THR A 107 -24.36 5.18 -14.81
C THR A 107 -24.73 3.90 -14.06
N GLY A 108 -25.13 2.89 -14.82
CA GLY A 108 -25.38 1.53 -14.36
C GLY A 108 -24.13 0.86 -13.81
N SER A 109 -22.91 1.36 -14.02
CA SER A 109 -21.68 0.80 -13.44
C SER A 109 -20.99 1.67 -12.38
N HIS A 110 -21.43 2.92 -12.17
CA HIS A 110 -20.80 3.85 -11.23
C HIS A 110 -21.75 4.46 -10.19
N LEU A 111 -23.07 4.44 -10.43
CA LEU A 111 -24.05 4.99 -9.49
C LEU A 111 -24.33 4.06 -8.29
N GLU A 112 -24.01 4.53 -7.07
CA GLU A 112 -24.24 3.78 -5.83
C GLU A 112 -25.58 4.11 -5.16
N ARG A 113 -25.97 5.40 -5.14
CA ARG A 113 -27.19 5.91 -4.48
C ARG A 113 -28.28 6.26 -5.49
N TYR A 114 -29.55 6.22 -5.07
CA TYR A 114 -30.74 6.59 -5.85
C TYR A 114 -31.01 5.75 -7.12
N ARG A 115 -30.40 4.56 -7.22
CA ARG A 115 -30.50 3.68 -8.40
C ARG A 115 -31.93 3.45 -8.90
N ARG A 116 -32.84 3.11 -7.99
CA ARG A 116 -34.26 2.85 -8.33
C ARG A 116 -34.93 4.11 -8.87
N LEU A 117 -34.70 5.25 -8.23
CA LEU A 117 -35.25 6.53 -8.64
C LEU A 117 -34.72 6.96 -10.02
N THR A 118 -33.43 6.75 -10.29
CA THR A 118 -32.85 7.03 -11.60
C THR A 118 -33.44 6.16 -12.70
N VAL A 119 -33.65 4.86 -12.46
CA VAL A 119 -34.31 3.97 -13.44
C VAL A 119 -35.74 4.45 -13.68
N ILE A 120 -36.52 4.70 -12.62
CA ILE A 120 -37.90 5.18 -12.74
C ILE A 120 -37.96 6.49 -13.53
N ALA A 121 -37.09 7.46 -13.21
CA ALA A 121 -37.03 8.75 -13.89
C ALA A 121 -36.61 8.61 -15.37
N ALA A 122 -35.60 7.77 -15.67
CA ALA A 122 -35.15 7.51 -17.03
C ALA A 122 -36.22 6.79 -17.86
N SER A 123 -36.92 5.81 -17.28
CA SER A 123 -38.04 5.12 -17.92
C SER A 123 -39.21 6.08 -18.18
N ALA A 124 -39.56 6.94 -17.21
CA ALA A 124 -40.59 7.95 -17.39
C ALA A 124 -40.23 8.96 -18.49
N ALA A 125 -38.98 9.42 -18.52
CA ALA A 125 -38.47 10.32 -19.56
C ALA A 125 -38.51 9.65 -20.95
N TRP A 126 -38.14 8.36 -21.04
CA TRP A 126 -38.24 7.59 -22.27
C TRP A 126 -39.69 7.48 -22.77
N VAL A 127 -40.63 7.14 -21.88
CA VAL A 127 -42.05 7.04 -22.23
C VAL A 127 -42.58 8.40 -22.71
N ALA A 128 -42.24 9.49 -22.04
CA ALA A 128 -42.62 10.83 -22.47
C ALA A 128 -42.08 11.17 -23.87
N LEU A 129 -40.82 10.83 -24.14
CA LEU A 129 -40.20 11.01 -25.47
C LEU A 129 -40.89 10.15 -26.53
N ALA A 130 -41.14 8.87 -26.24
CA ALA A 130 -41.81 7.95 -27.16
C ALA A 130 -43.22 8.43 -27.52
N VAL A 131 -44.00 8.93 -26.54
CA VAL A 131 -45.33 9.51 -26.78
C VAL A 131 -45.23 10.77 -27.65
N ALA A 132 -44.26 11.65 -27.37
CA ALA A 132 -44.05 12.86 -28.17
C ALA A 132 -43.69 12.55 -29.63
N LEU A 133 -42.80 11.58 -29.86
CA LEU A 133 -42.41 11.11 -31.19
C LEU A 133 -43.57 10.44 -31.92
N HIS A 134 -44.33 9.57 -31.23
CA HIS A 134 -45.48 8.89 -31.83
C HIS A 134 -46.57 9.88 -32.27
N ARG A 135 -46.80 10.95 -31.51
CA ARG A 135 -47.76 12.01 -31.87
C ARG A 135 -47.28 12.91 -33.03
N SER A 136 -45.97 13.06 -33.19
CA SER A 136 -45.38 13.99 -34.17
C SER A 136 -44.98 13.33 -35.48
N GLY A 137 -44.71 12.01 -35.46
CA GLY A 137 -44.31 11.22 -36.61
C GLY A 137 -45.48 10.52 -37.32
N PRO A 138 -45.22 9.79 -38.42
CA PRO A 138 -46.22 9.10 -39.22
C PRO A 138 -46.85 7.86 -38.55
N GLY A 139 -46.77 7.74 -37.21
CA GLY A 139 -47.37 6.64 -36.45
C GLY A 139 -46.60 5.32 -36.54
N LYS A 140 -45.26 5.34 -36.43
CA LYS A 140 -44.45 4.11 -36.39
C LYS A 140 -44.94 3.14 -35.29
N PRO A 141 -44.79 1.80 -35.48
CA PRO A 141 -45.32 0.80 -34.56
C PRO A 141 -44.78 0.96 -33.14
N ALA A 142 -45.62 0.72 -32.13
CA ALA A 142 -45.22 0.74 -30.72
C ALA A 142 -44.04 -0.21 -30.42
N ALA A 143 -43.92 -1.31 -31.19
CA ALA A 143 -42.85 -2.29 -31.06
C ALA A 143 -41.44 -1.69 -31.25
N GLU A 144 -41.27 -0.66 -32.08
CA GLU A 144 -39.98 0.01 -32.28
C GLU A 144 -39.51 0.68 -30.99
N PHE A 145 -40.40 1.44 -30.35
CA PHE A 145 -40.11 2.12 -29.08
C PHE A 145 -39.84 1.13 -27.95
N VAL A 146 -40.58 0.02 -27.90
CA VAL A 146 -40.37 -1.05 -26.91
C VAL A 146 -39.02 -1.75 -27.14
N THR A 147 -38.67 -2.03 -28.40
CA THR A 147 -37.39 -2.68 -28.74
C THR A 147 -36.21 -1.80 -28.34
N PHE A 148 -36.26 -0.50 -28.63
CA PHE A 148 -35.21 0.42 -28.20
C PHE A 148 -35.14 0.56 -26.68
N TYR A 149 -36.29 0.62 -26.00
CA TYR A 149 -36.34 0.62 -24.54
C TYR A 149 -35.67 -0.63 -23.95
N LEU A 150 -35.92 -1.81 -24.52
CA LEU A 150 -35.29 -3.04 -24.07
C LEU A 150 -33.77 -2.99 -24.23
N ALA A 151 -33.26 -2.40 -25.32
CA ALA A 151 -31.83 -2.18 -25.49
C ALA A 151 -31.24 -1.25 -24.42
N LEU A 152 -31.96 -0.18 -24.02
CA LEU A 152 -31.56 0.69 -22.92
C LEU A 152 -31.55 -0.05 -21.57
N VAL A 153 -32.58 -0.85 -21.29
CA VAL A 153 -32.64 -1.70 -20.08
C VAL A 153 -31.47 -2.67 -20.04
N LEU A 154 -31.12 -3.30 -21.17
CA LEU A 154 -29.97 -4.19 -21.28
C LEU A 154 -28.66 -3.44 -21.03
N ALA A 155 -28.47 -2.24 -21.58
CA ALA A 155 -27.27 -1.43 -21.36
C ALA A 155 -27.08 -1.09 -19.87
N TRP A 156 -28.17 -0.70 -19.19
CA TRP A 156 -28.16 -0.50 -17.73
C TRP A 156 -27.85 -1.80 -16.97
N GLY A 157 -28.49 -2.91 -17.37
CA GLY A 157 -28.31 -4.23 -16.77
C GLY A 157 -26.87 -4.71 -16.85
N ILE A 158 -26.20 -4.54 -18.00
CA ILE A 158 -24.78 -4.85 -18.20
C ILE A 158 -23.92 -4.01 -17.25
N GLY A 159 -24.18 -2.70 -17.17
CA GLY A 159 -23.47 -1.84 -16.22
C GLY A 159 -23.62 -2.33 -14.78
N ALA A 160 -24.85 -2.70 -14.39
CA ALA A 160 -25.16 -3.16 -13.04
C ALA A 160 -24.49 -4.51 -12.73
N TRP A 161 -24.48 -5.42 -13.71
CA TRP A 161 -23.79 -6.70 -13.64
C TRP A 161 -22.28 -6.54 -13.51
N MET A 162 -21.68 -5.61 -14.26
CA MET A 162 -20.24 -5.30 -14.15
C MET A 162 -19.88 -4.82 -12.73
N ARG A 163 -20.74 -4.04 -12.07
CA ARG A 163 -20.52 -3.68 -10.66
C ARG A 163 -20.59 -4.87 -9.73
N SER A 164 -21.63 -5.69 -9.84
CA SER A 164 -21.77 -6.86 -8.98
C SER A 164 -20.61 -7.83 -9.17
N ALA A 165 -20.14 -8.00 -10.41
CA ALA A 165 -18.98 -8.81 -10.71
C ALA A 165 -17.70 -8.25 -10.08
N ARG A 166 -17.48 -6.93 -10.14
CA ARG A 166 -16.32 -6.29 -9.46
C ARG A 166 -16.39 -6.43 -7.94
N ALA A 167 -17.58 -6.27 -7.36
CA ALA A 167 -17.78 -6.42 -5.92
C ALA A 167 -17.51 -7.87 -5.47
N ALA A 168 -18.05 -8.85 -6.20
CA ALA A 168 -17.82 -10.27 -5.92
C ALA A 168 -16.35 -10.67 -6.06
N GLU A 169 -15.65 -10.14 -7.07
CA GLU A 169 -14.22 -10.38 -7.26
C GLU A 169 -13.38 -9.74 -6.15
N ALA A 170 -13.73 -8.53 -5.70
CA ALA A 170 -13.06 -7.88 -4.56
C ALA A 170 -13.26 -8.70 -3.27
N GLU A 171 -14.47 -9.19 -3.03
CA GLU A 171 -14.78 -10.04 -1.89
C GLU A 171 -14.02 -11.37 -1.96
N ARG A 172 -13.96 -12.00 -3.14
CA ARG A 172 -13.20 -13.23 -3.37
C ARG A 172 -11.70 -13.03 -3.09
N ARG A 173 -11.12 -11.90 -3.51
CA ARG A 173 -9.72 -11.57 -3.20
C ARG A 173 -9.48 -11.40 -1.70
N SER A 174 -10.43 -10.77 -0.99
CA SER A 174 -10.35 -10.65 0.47
C SER A 174 -10.34 -12.02 1.13
N ARG A 175 -11.26 -12.90 0.74
CA ARG A 175 -11.35 -14.28 1.28
C ARG A 175 -10.08 -15.08 1.00
N VAL A 176 -9.57 -15.04 -0.23
CA VAL A 176 -8.31 -15.74 -0.58
C VAL A 176 -7.13 -15.20 0.24
N ALA A 177 -7.07 -13.89 0.49
CA ALA A 177 -6.02 -13.30 1.33
C ALA A 177 -6.15 -13.71 2.80
N GLU A 178 -7.38 -13.81 3.33
CA GLU A 178 -7.65 -14.31 4.68
C GLU A 178 -7.29 -15.80 4.82
N ASP A 179 -7.69 -16.63 3.85
CA ASP A 179 -7.37 -18.05 3.82
C ASP A 179 -5.85 -18.28 3.75
N ALA A 180 -5.15 -17.51 2.92
CA ALA A 180 -3.69 -17.56 2.84
C ALA A 180 -3.04 -17.18 4.18
N ARG A 181 -3.53 -16.13 4.86
CA ARG A 181 -3.04 -15.73 6.19
C ARG A 181 -3.31 -16.81 7.25
N ASN A 182 -4.47 -17.46 7.21
CA ASN A 182 -4.81 -18.53 8.15
C ASN A 182 -3.98 -19.79 7.90
N ALA A 183 -3.77 -20.16 6.64
CA ALA A 183 -2.90 -21.28 6.26
C ALA A 183 -1.45 -21.04 6.71
N GLU A 184 -0.96 -19.81 6.55
CA GLU A 184 0.35 -19.38 7.03
C GLU A 184 0.46 -19.52 8.55
N ARG A 185 -0.50 -18.96 9.30
CA ARG A 185 -0.57 -19.08 10.77
C ARG A 185 -0.60 -20.54 11.23
N ALA A 186 -1.34 -21.40 10.55
CA ALA A 186 -1.40 -22.83 10.86
C ALA A 186 -0.10 -23.57 10.54
N ARG A 187 0.66 -23.14 9.52
CA ARG A 187 1.99 -23.70 9.23
C ARG A 187 2.98 -23.30 10.31
N ILE A 188 3.00 -22.02 10.68
CA ILE A 188 3.81 -21.47 11.78
C ILE A 188 3.57 -22.20 13.09
N ALA A 189 2.30 -22.37 13.47
CA ALA A 189 1.95 -23.04 14.72
C ALA A 189 2.49 -24.48 14.77
N ARG A 190 2.49 -25.19 13.62
CA ARG A 190 3.08 -26.53 13.50
C ARG A 190 4.60 -26.50 13.60
N GLU A 191 5.27 -25.62 12.87
CA GLU A 191 6.72 -25.47 12.93
C GLU A 191 7.19 -25.12 14.36
N LEU A 192 6.49 -24.21 15.04
CA LEU A 192 6.73 -23.89 16.45
C LEU A 192 6.50 -25.12 17.34
N HIS A 193 5.39 -25.83 17.17
CA HIS A 193 5.07 -27.01 17.96
C HIS A 193 6.12 -28.13 17.79
N ASP A 194 6.61 -28.35 16.57
CA ASP A 194 7.63 -29.35 16.26
C ASP A 194 8.96 -29.01 16.95
N VAL A 195 9.39 -27.74 16.90
CA VAL A 195 10.60 -27.27 17.59
C VAL A 195 10.47 -27.40 19.10
N VAL A 196 9.34 -27.00 19.69
CA VAL A 196 9.09 -27.16 21.13
C VAL A 196 9.13 -28.62 21.53
N THR A 197 8.40 -29.47 20.81
CA THR A 197 8.27 -30.90 21.14
C THR A 197 9.63 -31.60 21.08
N HIS A 198 10.45 -31.29 20.06
CA HIS A 198 11.78 -31.86 19.92
C HIS A 198 12.70 -31.52 21.11
N HIS A 199 12.77 -30.25 21.49
CA HIS A 199 13.61 -29.80 22.59
C HIS A 199 13.12 -30.31 23.95
N VAL A 200 11.81 -30.25 24.20
CA VAL A 200 11.22 -30.76 25.45
C VAL A 200 11.48 -32.26 25.59
N THR A 201 11.31 -33.03 24.52
CA THR A 201 11.60 -34.47 24.55
C THR A 201 13.06 -34.74 24.86
N ALA A 202 14.00 -34.00 24.24
CA ALA A 202 15.43 -34.14 24.53
C ALA A 202 15.77 -33.82 25.99
N MET A 203 15.19 -32.76 26.55
CA MET A 203 15.36 -32.43 27.98
C MET A 203 14.83 -33.51 28.90
N VAL A 204 13.65 -34.08 28.61
CA VAL A 204 13.05 -35.14 29.42
C VAL A 204 13.95 -36.37 29.42
N VAL A 205 14.41 -36.81 28.25
CA VAL A 205 15.32 -37.96 28.12
C VAL A 205 16.64 -37.73 28.86
N GLN A 206 17.25 -36.54 28.71
CA GLN A 206 18.50 -36.18 29.40
C GLN A 206 18.31 -36.09 30.92
N SER A 207 17.17 -35.57 31.38
CA SER A 207 16.84 -35.48 32.81
C SER A 207 16.60 -36.86 33.42
N GLU A 208 15.94 -37.77 32.69
CA GLU A 208 15.79 -39.16 33.11
C GLU A 208 17.14 -39.88 33.17
N ALA A 209 18.02 -39.67 32.17
CA ALA A 209 19.37 -40.24 32.18
C ALA A 209 20.20 -39.73 33.36
N ALA A 210 20.08 -38.45 33.73
CA ALA A 210 20.76 -37.85 34.87
C ALA A 210 20.40 -38.57 36.20
N ARG A 211 19.17 -39.08 36.36
CA ARG A 211 18.75 -39.82 37.56
C ARG A 211 19.56 -41.09 37.81
N TYR A 212 20.15 -41.69 36.77
CA TYR A 212 20.98 -42.90 36.89
C TYR A 212 22.46 -42.59 37.11
N LEU A 213 22.87 -41.32 37.02
CA LEU A 213 24.26 -40.87 37.14
C LEU A 213 24.60 -40.31 38.54
N THR A 214 23.71 -40.43 39.53
CA THR A 214 23.93 -39.89 40.88
C THR A 214 25.16 -40.45 41.60
N ALA A 215 25.65 -41.62 41.19
CA ALA A 215 26.88 -42.22 41.72
C ALA A 215 28.17 -41.69 41.05
N ALA A 216 28.06 -40.83 40.02
CA ALA A 216 29.16 -40.26 39.25
C ALA A 216 28.98 -38.73 39.10
N PRO A 217 29.46 -37.92 40.07
CA PRO A 217 29.19 -36.47 40.13
C PRO A 217 29.58 -35.71 38.86
N ASP A 218 30.76 -35.99 38.29
CA ASP A 218 31.24 -35.31 37.08
C ASP A 218 30.34 -35.56 35.86
N ARG A 219 29.76 -36.77 35.75
CA ARG A 219 28.84 -37.12 34.66
C ARG A 219 27.44 -36.56 34.88
N LEU A 220 27.02 -36.44 36.14
CA LEU A 220 25.76 -35.78 36.51
C LEU A 220 25.79 -34.29 36.15
N ASP A 221 26.88 -33.59 36.47
CA ASP A 221 27.06 -32.17 36.12
C ASP A 221 27.04 -31.95 34.60
N GLN A 222 27.69 -32.83 33.84
CA GLN A 222 27.63 -32.80 32.36
C GLN A 222 26.21 -32.99 31.83
N ALA A 223 25.43 -33.92 32.39
CA ALA A 223 24.04 -34.15 31.98
C ALA A 223 23.13 -32.96 32.29
N LEU A 224 23.25 -32.35 33.47
CA LEU A 224 22.49 -31.15 33.86
C LEU A 224 22.87 -29.92 33.03
N THR A 225 24.14 -29.79 32.66
CA THR A 225 24.61 -28.75 31.73
C THR A 225 24.00 -28.93 30.34
N ALA A 226 23.96 -30.17 29.82
CA ALA A 226 23.34 -30.48 28.54
C ALA A 226 21.83 -30.15 28.50
N VAL A 227 21.10 -30.39 29.59
CA VAL A 227 19.68 -29.98 29.73
C VAL A 227 19.55 -28.46 29.66
N SER A 228 20.40 -27.73 30.41
CA SER A 228 20.40 -26.26 30.43
C SER A 228 20.72 -25.66 29.06
N ASP A 229 21.70 -26.21 28.36
CA ASP A 229 22.09 -25.79 27.01
C ASP A 229 20.99 -26.07 25.98
N THR A 230 20.30 -27.20 26.11
CA THR A 230 19.14 -27.54 25.27
C THR A 230 18.00 -26.54 25.49
N GLY A 231 17.80 -26.05 26.72
CA GLY A 231 16.80 -25.01 27.00
C GLY A 231 17.14 -23.63 26.51
N ARG A 232 18.40 -23.23 26.64
CA ARG A 232 18.89 -21.98 26.04
C ARG A 232 18.73 -22.00 24.52
N ARG A 233 19.03 -23.14 23.87
CA ARG A 233 18.82 -23.34 22.43
C ARG A 233 17.34 -23.27 22.04
N ALA A 234 16.47 -24.00 22.73
CA ALA A 234 15.02 -23.98 22.47
C ALA A 234 14.40 -22.57 22.52
N ILE A 235 14.76 -21.78 23.55
CA ILE A 235 14.27 -20.40 23.69
C ILE A 235 14.81 -19.50 22.57
N THR A 236 16.05 -19.73 22.14
CA THR A 236 16.67 -18.97 21.04
C THR A 236 15.99 -19.27 19.71
N ASP A 237 15.73 -20.55 19.42
CA ASP A 237 15.06 -20.97 18.18
C ASP A 237 13.61 -20.45 18.14
N LEU A 238 12.89 -20.47 19.26
CA LEU A 238 11.55 -19.89 19.37
C LEU A 238 11.54 -18.38 19.14
N ARG A 239 12.49 -17.64 19.73
CA ARG A 239 12.62 -16.20 19.48
C ARG A 239 12.95 -15.92 18.02
N HIS A 240 13.83 -16.71 17.42
CA HIS A 240 14.19 -16.56 16.01
C HIS A 240 13.00 -16.79 15.07
N LEU A 241 12.19 -17.82 15.32
CA LEU A 241 10.97 -18.07 14.53
C LEU A 241 9.93 -16.96 14.73
N LEU A 242 9.75 -16.43 15.95
CA LEU A 242 8.84 -15.31 16.19
C LEU A 242 9.31 -13.99 15.55
N ASP A 243 10.62 -13.74 15.54
CA ASP A 243 11.21 -12.58 14.86
C ASP A 243 10.99 -12.62 13.34
N LEU A 244 11.13 -13.80 12.72
CA LEU A 244 10.90 -13.99 11.28
C LEU A 244 9.44 -13.75 10.86
N LEU A 245 8.50 -13.87 11.78
CA LEU A 245 7.06 -13.71 11.53
C LEU A 245 6.52 -12.32 11.76
N ASN A 246 7.38 -11.43 12.24
CA ASN A 246 7.06 -10.04 12.49
C ASN A 246 7.95 -9.13 11.63
N PRO A 247 7.77 -9.11 10.30
CA PRO A 247 8.57 -8.27 9.41
C PRO A 247 8.34 -6.76 9.66
N ASP A 248 7.21 -6.39 10.27
CA ASP A 248 6.95 -5.02 10.74
C ASP A 248 7.68 -4.69 12.07
N HIS A 249 8.32 -5.68 12.69
CA HIS A 249 9.29 -5.51 13.79
C HIS A 249 10.74 -5.67 13.30
N GLY A 250 11.05 -5.24 12.09
CA GLY A 250 12.43 -4.91 11.66
C GLY A 250 13.14 -3.83 12.50
N THR A 251 12.58 -3.43 13.64
CA THR A 251 13.15 -2.56 14.67
C THR A 251 12.64 -2.90 16.07
N GLY A 252 12.95 -4.07 16.64
CA GLY A 252 12.51 -4.33 18.01
C GLY A 252 13.08 -5.57 18.68
N HIS A 253 14.33 -5.52 19.12
CA HIS A 253 14.64 -6.18 20.37
C HIS A 253 13.88 -5.49 21.50
N GLY A 254 13.07 -6.27 22.21
CA GLY A 254 12.50 -5.95 23.52
C GLY A 254 11.27 -5.06 23.46
N GLY A 255 10.14 -5.60 23.90
CA GLY A 255 9.02 -4.77 24.34
C GLY A 255 9.46 -3.95 25.54
N GLU A 256 9.44 -2.63 25.40
CA GLU A 256 9.23 -1.69 26.49
C GLU A 256 8.61 -0.40 25.93
N ASP A 257 7.78 0.19 26.76
CA ASP A 257 6.65 1.05 26.46
C ASP A 257 6.85 2.29 25.57
N ARG A 258 5.71 2.66 24.96
CA ARG A 258 5.40 3.99 24.46
C ARG A 258 5.57 5.04 25.56
N THR A 259 6.55 5.95 25.46
CA THR A 259 6.55 7.27 26.15
C THR A 259 7.34 8.31 25.33
N PRO A 260 6.86 9.57 25.17
CA PRO A 260 7.57 10.66 24.47
C PRO A 260 8.87 11.13 25.15
N PRO A 261 9.71 11.95 24.49
CA PRO A 261 11.17 11.89 24.62
C PRO A 261 11.77 13.04 25.44
N VAL A 262 12.26 12.74 26.63
CA VAL A 262 13.40 13.44 27.26
C VAL A 262 14.17 12.39 28.09
N GLY A 263 15.45 12.15 27.83
CA GLY A 263 16.31 11.27 28.66
C GLY A 263 16.64 9.85 28.15
N ARG A 264 16.31 9.50 26.90
CA ARG A 264 16.53 8.15 26.33
C ARG A 264 18.01 7.74 26.21
N LEU A 265 18.86 8.64 25.72
CA LEU A 265 20.30 8.35 25.51
C LEU A 265 21.04 8.16 26.84
N LEU A 266 20.77 9.04 27.80
CA LEU A 266 21.32 8.92 29.16
C LEU A 266 20.94 7.58 29.80
N THR A 267 19.69 7.12 29.61
CA THR A 267 19.24 5.83 30.14
C THR A 267 20.02 4.66 29.54
N LEU A 268 20.27 4.66 28.23
CA LEU A 268 21.11 3.64 27.58
C LEU A 268 22.53 3.64 28.14
N VAL A 269 23.14 4.82 28.27
CA VAL A 269 24.49 4.98 28.82
C VAL A 269 24.56 4.44 30.24
N GLU A 270 23.60 4.77 31.10
CA GLU A 270 23.55 4.29 32.47
C GLU A 270 23.36 2.77 32.57
N GLN A 271 22.54 2.18 31.69
CA GLN A 271 22.40 0.72 31.60
C GLN A 271 23.72 0.06 31.19
N THR A 272 24.44 0.63 30.22
CA THR A 272 25.74 0.12 29.78
C THR A 272 26.83 0.30 30.85
N ARG A 273 26.80 1.40 31.63
CA ARG A 273 27.65 1.59 32.82
C ARG A 273 27.41 0.51 33.86
N ARG A 274 26.15 0.22 34.18
CA ARG A 274 25.77 -0.84 35.13
C ARG A 274 26.17 -2.24 34.65
N ALA A 275 26.25 -2.44 33.34
CA ALA A 275 26.74 -3.68 32.74
C ALA A 275 28.28 -3.81 32.77
N GLY A 276 29.00 -2.85 33.39
CA GLY A 276 30.45 -2.93 33.60
C GLY A 276 31.29 -2.25 32.51
N GLN A 277 30.68 -1.48 31.59
CA GLN A 277 31.41 -0.70 30.61
C GLN A 277 31.67 0.73 31.12
N PRO A 278 32.91 1.22 31.21
CA PRO A 278 33.17 2.62 31.56
C PRO A 278 32.78 3.54 30.40
N VAL A 279 31.62 4.21 30.50
CA VAL A 279 31.13 5.13 29.44
C VAL A 279 31.22 6.59 29.88
N GLU A 280 31.85 7.43 29.07
CA GLU A 280 31.85 8.90 29.19
C GLU A 280 30.84 9.46 28.19
N PHE A 281 29.83 10.18 28.67
CA PHE A 281 28.72 10.68 27.84
C PHE A 281 28.67 12.21 27.87
N THR A 282 28.69 12.79 26.68
CA THR A 282 28.58 14.23 26.47
C THR A 282 27.46 14.49 25.46
N GLU A 283 26.48 15.29 25.85
CA GLU A 283 25.39 15.74 24.99
C GLU A 283 25.46 17.26 24.87
N GLU A 284 25.61 17.75 23.64
CA GLU A 284 25.75 19.18 23.34
C GLU A 284 24.55 19.65 22.49
N GLY A 285 24.02 20.83 22.81
CA GLY A 285 22.85 21.40 22.12
C GLY A 285 21.52 20.94 22.71
N THR A 286 20.41 21.46 22.18
CA THR A 286 19.05 21.11 22.61
C THR A 286 18.30 20.47 21.44
N PRO A 287 17.63 19.33 21.60
CA PRO A 287 16.90 18.69 20.50
C PRO A 287 15.81 19.63 19.96
N PRO A 288 15.75 19.91 18.65
CA PRO A 288 14.65 20.66 18.06
C PRO A 288 13.33 19.88 18.25
N ALA A 289 12.21 20.55 18.49
CA ALA A 289 10.91 19.91 18.72
C ALA A 289 10.36 19.06 17.53
N ALA A 290 11.08 18.97 16.41
CA ALA A 290 10.63 18.41 15.14
C ALA A 290 11.54 17.30 14.56
N THR A 291 12.47 16.71 15.32
CA THR A 291 13.46 15.73 14.83
C THR A 291 13.07 14.26 14.91
N GLY A 292 11.77 13.95 15.01
CA GLY A 292 11.26 12.62 15.39
C GLY A 292 11.90 11.41 14.68
N SER A 293 12.20 11.48 13.38
CA SER A 293 12.90 10.40 12.65
C SER A 293 14.42 10.40 12.90
N ALA A 294 15.05 11.58 12.94
CA ALA A 294 16.49 11.73 13.17
C ALA A 294 16.90 11.31 14.60
N ASP A 295 16.11 11.66 15.62
CA ASP A 295 16.36 11.27 17.02
C ASP A 295 16.29 9.75 17.22
N LEU A 296 15.35 9.08 16.54
CA LEU A 296 15.22 7.63 16.60
C LEU A 296 16.41 6.93 15.93
N VAL A 297 16.89 7.47 14.80
CA VAL A 297 18.09 6.94 14.15
C VAL A 297 19.33 7.19 15.01
N ALA A 298 19.47 8.37 15.62
CA ALA A 298 20.57 8.69 16.52
C ALA A 298 20.58 7.75 17.75
N TYR A 299 19.42 7.52 18.36
CA TYR A 299 19.25 6.56 19.45
C TYR A 299 19.69 5.15 19.05
N ARG A 300 19.28 4.68 17.87
CA ARG A 300 19.65 3.34 17.38
C ARG A 300 21.15 3.22 17.10
N VAL A 301 21.78 4.27 16.57
CA VAL A 301 23.24 4.30 16.38
C VAL A 301 23.96 4.16 17.72
N VAL A 302 23.56 4.93 18.73
CA VAL A 302 24.16 4.84 20.08
C VAL A 302 23.92 3.47 20.70
N GLN A 303 22.70 2.93 20.60
CA GLN A 303 22.34 1.62 21.17
C GLN A 303 23.18 0.48 20.58
N GLU A 304 23.27 0.40 19.26
CA GLU A 304 24.02 -0.66 18.58
C GLU A 304 25.53 -0.50 18.85
N ALA A 305 26.04 0.73 18.88
CA ALA A 305 27.45 0.99 19.17
C ALA A 305 27.83 0.58 20.61
N LEU A 306 27.00 0.92 21.61
CA LEU A 306 27.20 0.51 23.01
C LEU A 306 27.06 -1.01 23.19
N THR A 307 26.13 -1.64 22.47
CA THR A 307 25.97 -3.10 22.46
C THR A 307 27.21 -3.78 21.88
N ASN A 308 27.76 -3.23 20.80
CA ASN A 308 28.98 -3.74 20.18
C ASN A 308 30.20 -3.53 21.07
N ALA A 309 30.31 -2.39 21.76
CA ALA A 309 31.34 -2.16 22.77
C ALA A 309 31.28 -3.21 23.89
N LEU A 310 30.09 -3.49 24.44
CA LEU A 310 29.92 -4.50 25.48
C LEU A 310 30.23 -5.93 24.99
N LYS A 311 29.93 -6.24 23.72
CA LYS A 311 30.18 -7.57 23.14
C LYS A 311 31.64 -7.80 22.75
N HIS A 312 32.33 -6.77 22.26
CA HIS A 312 33.61 -6.91 21.57
C HIS A 312 34.79 -6.23 22.27
N ASP A 313 34.52 -5.32 23.19
CA ASP A 313 35.54 -4.48 23.85
C ASP A 313 35.13 -4.21 25.32
N HIS A 314 34.68 -5.28 25.99
CA HIS A 314 34.12 -5.21 27.34
C HIS A 314 35.17 -4.71 28.33
N GLY A 315 34.83 -3.66 29.08
CA GLY A 315 35.67 -3.06 30.12
C GLY A 315 36.53 -1.91 29.61
N SER A 316 36.61 -1.70 28.30
CA SER A 316 37.34 -0.61 27.68
C SER A 316 36.61 0.74 27.83
N ARG A 317 37.38 1.82 27.97
CA ARG A 317 36.80 3.16 28.09
C ARG A 317 36.07 3.51 26.79
N THR A 318 34.82 3.92 26.93
CA THR A 318 33.92 4.21 25.82
C THR A 318 33.47 5.65 25.90
N SER A 319 33.61 6.42 24.83
CA SER A 319 33.11 7.78 24.72
C SER A 319 31.86 7.81 23.84
N VAL A 320 30.83 8.52 24.28
CA VAL A 320 29.60 8.77 23.53
C VAL A 320 29.40 10.28 23.48
N LEU A 321 29.43 10.83 22.28
CA LEU A 321 29.22 12.24 22.03
C LEU A 321 28.03 12.41 21.08
N VAL A 322 27.03 13.17 21.51
CA VAL A 322 25.85 13.49 20.71
C VAL A 322 25.72 15.00 20.63
N ARG A 323 25.77 15.55 19.42
CA ARG A 323 25.61 16.98 19.15
C ARG A 323 24.32 17.23 18.39
N HIS A 324 23.44 18.03 18.98
CA HIS A 324 22.21 18.51 18.36
C HIS A 324 22.45 19.86 17.70
N GLY A 325 22.52 19.88 16.37
CA GLY A 325 22.56 21.10 15.56
C GLY A 325 21.17 21.46 15.02
N GLU A 326 21.02 22.67 14.49
CA GLU A 326 19.75 23.15 13.92
C GLU A 326 19.29 22.34 12.70
N ARG A 327 20.22 21.72 11.96
CA ARG A 327 19.95 21.02 10.68
C ARG A 327 20.43 19.58 10.64
N GLU A 328 21.15 19.13 11.66
CA GLU A 328 21.65 17.76 11.75
C GLU A 328 22.01 17.35 13.18
N ILE A 329 21.92 16.06 13.46
CA ILE A 329 22.40 15.40 14.67
C ILE A 329 23.68 14.65 14.33
N THR A 330 24.75 14.91 15.08
CA THR A 330 25.99 14.16 14.95
C THR A 330 26.16 13.22 16.14
N VAL A 331 26.41 11.95 15.86
CA VAL A 331 26.69 10.92 16.87
C VAL A 331 28.10 10.38 16.65
N GLU A 332 28.91 10.37 17.70
CA GLU A 332 30.21 9.71 17.73
C GLU A 332 30.27 8.78 18.94
N VAL A 333 30.58 7.50 18.70
CA VAL A 333 30.81 6.50 19.74
C VAL A 333 32.15 5.83 19.50
N GLY A 334 33.09 5.99 20.44
CA GLY A 334 34.44 5.46 20.34
C GLY A 334 34.80 4.57 21.53
N THR A 335 35.45 3.44 21.29
CA THR A 335 36.11 2.64 22.34
C THR A 335 37.62 2.77 22.24
N ASP A 336 38.29 2.90 23.38
CA ASP A 336 39.74 2.77 23.47
C ASP A 336 40.10 1.30 23.27
N GLY A 337 41.01 0.99 22.34
CA GLY A 337 41.34 -0.40 22.05
C GLY A 337 41.97 -1.10 23.25
N SER A 338 41.56 -2.34 23.54
CA SER A 338 42.11 -3.19 24.61
C SER A 338 43.60 -3.59 24.45
N GLY A 339 44.33 -3.03 23.48
CA GLY A 339 45.74 -3.38 23.21
C GLY A 339 45.97 -4.81 22.71
N THR A 340 44.95 -5.67 22.66
CA THR A 340 45.07 -7.05 22.16
C THR A 340 44.89 -7.07 20.65
N ARG A 341 45.98 -7.27 19.92
CA ARG A 341 46.04 -7.40 18.45
C ARG A 341 45.47 -8.72 17.90
N ASP A 342 44.68 -9.47 18.67
CA ASP A 342 44.26 -10.81 18.26
C ASP A 342 42.76 -10.93 17.94
N ALA A 343 42.54 -11.55 16.78
CA ALA A 343 41.32 -12.11 16.22
C ALA A 343 40.15 -11.13 15.94
N ALA A 344 39.81 -11.00 14.66
CA ALA A 344 38.49 -10.55 14.24
C ALA A 344 37.45 -11.61 14.67
N PRO A 345 36.47 -11.28 15.54
CA PRO A 345 35.32 -12.15 15.71
C PRO A 345 34.33 -11.81 14.61
N GLY A 346 34.00 -12.81 13.77
CA GLY A 346 32.96 -12.72 12.76
C GLY A 346 31.57 -12.51 13.37
N GLY A 347 31.24 -11.27 13.73
CA GLY A 347 29.86 -10.82 13.89
C GLY A 347 29.30 -10.48 12.51
N SER A 348 28.06 -10.86 12.23
CA SER A 348 27.46 -10.89 10.88
C SER A 348 27.45 -9.58 10.06
N GLY A 349 28.02 -8.46 10.54
CA GLY A 349 28.07 -7.17 9.84
C GLY A 349 26.70 -6.49 9.64
N ARG A 350 25.61 -7.25 9.78
CA ARG A 350 24.22 -6.87 9.50
C ARG A 350 23.73 -5.70 10.36
N GLY A 351 24.18 -5.59 11.61
CA GLY A 351 23.80 -4.49 12.51
C GLY A 351 24.29 -3.14 12.01
N LEU A 352 25.59 -3.05 11.68
CA LEU A 352 26.22 -1.83 11.16
C LEU A 352 25.80 -1.51 9.72
N GLU A 353 25.55 -2.53 8.90
CA GLU A 353 25.02 -2.37 7.55
C GLU A 353 23.59 -1.80 7.56
N GLY A 354 22.71 -2.33 8.42
CA GLY A 354 21.36 -1.80 8.59
C GLY A 354 21.30 -0.40 9.21
N LEU A 355 22.33 0.02 9.97
CA LEU A 355 22.45 1.41 10.42
C LEU A 355 22.91 2.34 9.29
N ARG A 356 23.85 1.91 8.45
CA ARG A 356 24.30 2.67 7.28
C ARG A 356 23.13 2.96 6.32
N GLU A 357 22.31 1.96 6.04
CA GLU A 357 21.12 2.12 5.20
C GLU A 357 20.13 3.13 5.81
N ARG A 358 19.83 3.01 7.11
CA ARG A 358 18.88 3.91 7.80
C ARG A 358 19.36 5.36 7.87
N VAL A 359 20.65 5.58 8.09
CA VAL A 359 21.24 6.93 8.04
C VAL A 359 21.20 7.47 6.61
N GLY A 360 21.49 6.62 5.61
CA GLY A 360 21.41 6.98 4.18
C GLY A 360 20.00 7.35 3.71
N VAL A 361 18.95 6.69 4.24
CA VAL A 361 17.54 7.03 3.94
C VAL A 361 17.20 8.47 4.34
N LEU A 362 17.82 8.99 5.40
CA LEU A 362 17.67 10.39 5.82
C LEU A 362 18.63 11.34 5.09
N GLY A 363 19.40 10.87 4.11
CA GLY A 363 20.43 11.65 3.42
C GLY A 363 21.66 11.92 4.28
N GLY A 364 21.86 11.14 5.34
CA GLY A 364 23.00 11.25 6.24
C GLY A 364 24.20 10.40 5.84
N ASP A 365 25.30 10.60 6.56
CA ASP A 365 26.54 9.86 6.39
C ASP A 365 26.81 8.95 7.60
N PHE A 366 27.23 7.71 7.33
CA PHE A 366 27.57 6.74 8.39
C PHE A 366 28.91 6.07 8.10
N SER A 367 29.80 6.08 9.10
CA SER A 367 31.09 5.39 9.06
C SER A 367 31.32 4.61 10.35
N ALA A 368 31.78 3.36 10.22
CA ALA A 368 32.17 2.53 11.35
C ALA A 368 33.46 1.78 10.99
N GLY A 369 34.45 1.83 11.86
CA GLY A 369 35.74 1.19 11.59
C GLY A 369 36.71 1.24 12.75
N ARG A 370 37.75 0.39 12.68
CA ARG A 370 38.87 0.43 13.62
C ARG A 370 39.72 1.68 13.37
N ARG A 371 40.18 2.30 14.45
CA ARG A 371 41.13 3.41 14.44
C ARG A 371 42.57 2.87 14.47
N PRO A 372 43.56 3.65 14.00
CA PRO A 372 44.98 3.27 14.02
C PRO A 372 45.54 2.99 15.42
N ASP A 373 44.92 3.57 16.45
CA ASP A 373 45.24 3.39 17.87
C ASP A 373 44.69 2.06 18.45
N GLY A 374 43.99 1.25 17.64
CA GLY A 374 43.42 -0.03 18.04
C GLY A 374 41.97 0.04 18.52
N GLY A 375 41.43 1.25 18.70
CA GLY A 375 40.03 1.46 19.09
C GLY A 375 39.03 1.24 17.96
N PHE A 376 37.74 1.31 18.27
CA PHE A 376 36.67 1.29 17.26
C PHE A 376 35.86 2.57 17.31
N LEU A 377 35.55 3.16 16.16
CA LEU A 377 34.77 4.39 16.04
C LEU A 377 33.55 4.17 15.16
N VAL A 378 32.40 4.55 15.69
CA VAL A 378 31.15 4.75 14.94
C VAL A 378 30.87 6.24 14.89
N ARG A 379 30.65 6.77 13.68
CA ARG A 379 30.25 8.16 13.44
C ARG A 379 29.05 8.19 12.50
N ALA A 380 28.03 8.94 12.88
CA ALA A 380 26.86 9.20 12.06
C ALA A 380 26.55 10.70 12.02
N ARG A 381 26.28 11.22 10.84
CA ARG A 381 25.74 12.57 10.61
C ARG A 381 24.33 12.41 10.04
N ILE A 382 23.32 12.85 10.78
CA ILE A 382 21.92 12.57 10.51
C ILE A 382 21.20 13.90 10.28
N PRO A 383 20.75 14.20 9.05
CA PRO A 383 20.01 15.42 8.77
C PRO A 383 18.73 15.53 9.61
N ALA A 384 18.59 16.67 10.28
CA ALA A 384 17.45 17.09 11.07
C ALA A 384 16.66 18.13 10.26
N GLY A 385 16.08 17.69 9.13
CA GLY A 385 15.33 18.54 8.22
C GLY A 385 13.86 18.13 8.14
N SER A 386 12.97 19.06 8.45
CA SER A 386 11.55 19.00 8.15
C SER A 386 11.32 18.65 6.68
N SER A 387 10.55 17.60 6.42
CA SER A 387 9.98 17.34 5.10
C SER A 387 9.25 18.61 4.62
N VAL A 388 9.76 19.22 3.55
CA VAL A 388 8.93 20.05 2.65
C VAL A 388 8.26 19.12 1.65
#